data_AF-A0A6B3NMP3-F1
#
_entry.id   AF-A0A6B3NMP3-F1
#
_cell.length_a   1.000
_cell.length_b   1.000
_cell.length_c   1.000
_cell.angle_alpha   90.00
_cell.angle_beta   90.00
_cell.angle_gamma   90.00
#
_symmetry.space_group_name_H-M   'P 1'
#
loop_
_entity.id
_entity.type
_entity.pdbx_description
1 polymer ?
#
loop_
_entity_poly.entity_id
_entity_poly.type
_entity_poly.pdbx_seq_one_letter_code
_entity_poly.pdbx_strand_id
1 'polypeptide(L)'
;MNKPYSITFLSNTFDTVTFQYTCPDNPFEQWEWWALYKGSVPEYKDLEQYLTWGWICPEQKGCESSGTKTVNLRELSNGNTYSLVLFKWKWDVVDSQEFTVELQYELKRQVLCLNRLCDSLFSANNVEANKDTERNLNNRAIKKLTDFFADPKVQQLIGQWTLVWGPVIYHKYPDSKAKRDNLMYVVQKHNTSQYAIAIAGTSSAYGWLEEDFTVNQLEDWATFLESASLENKPLDNYEDLRGTKISHGTSIGLGILMNQMKYDGRTLIGWIHNEMKKYPQEEVEIIVTGHSLGGALSPSLALALIDLQQQWNPTYNAKVFALPTAGATAGNREFALHYNSKLEKSSLDKLGANRIWNQIDMVPHAWETDMLEKVPNLYQKYDLDSNFLLHLAVGIAYDDSIDFLRESKIDWHHILSSLSKVLNFQELFTRIFHENSPYEQICKNTALSFLGEFQKDEAKKQATKILNNRKDIPTTTEILSETKILTNILLKVHGKPEQMDKDKLKSDLENLFLYPALEVIKSGDDSNWEKTVDNSVKELLHKHPSLKSGIFTGIEELALEKVLLGLPVLLTFLFQAGYQHVPAYVQYYNISDYMDQLKEHGIVEED
;
A
#
# COMPACT_ATOMS: atom_id res chain seq x y z
N MET A 1 13.65 -56.51 -19.95
CA MET A 1 12.30 -56.40 -19.36
C MET A 1 11.80 -55.01 -19.66
N ASN A 2 10.62 -54.86 -20.27
CA ASN A 2 10.06 -53.52 -20.48
C ASN A 2 9.78 -52.90 -19.11
N LYS A 3 10.32 -51.71 -18.85
CA LYS A 3 10.01 -50.96 -17.62
C LYS A 3 8.50 -50.64 -17.60
N PRO A 4 7.81 -50.73 -16.46
CA PRO A 4 6.41 -50.33 -16.38
C PRO A 4 6.28 -48.80 -16.47
N TYR A 5 5.09 -48.32 -16.84
CA TYR A 5 4.72 -46.94 -16.60
C TYR A 5 4.67 -46.69 -15.09
N SER A 6 5.32 -45.63 -14.63
CA SER A 6 5.18 -45.17 -13.25
C SER A 6 5.37 -43.66 -13.17
N ILE A 7 4.65 -43.01 -12.27
CA ILE A 7 4.88 -41.63 -11.87
C ILE A 7 4.86 -41.55 -10.35
N THR A 8 5.85 -40.87 -9.78
CA THR A 8 6.07 -40.84 -8.34
C THR A 8 6.38 -39.43 -7.88
N PHE A 9 5.48 -38.84 -7.12
CA PHE A 9 5.71 -37.62 -6.38
C PHE A 9 6.91 -37.77 -5.43
N LEU A 10 7.82 -36.79 -5.44
CA LEU A 10 8.99 -36.77 -4.57
C LEU A 10 8.90 -35.68 -3.52
N SER A 11 8.61 -34.45 -3.94
CA SER A 11 8.54 -33.28 -3.06
C SER A 11 7.80 -32.13 -3.71
N ASN A 12 7.41 -31.14 -2.91
CA ASN A 12 6.87 -29.88 -3.38
C ASN A 12 7.37 -28.70 -2.55
N THR A 13 7.34 -27.52 -3.16
CA THR A 13 7.31 -26.20 -2.51
C THR A 13 5.97 -25.54 -2.86
N PHE A 14 5.74 -24.28 -2.48
CA PHE A 14 4.51 -23.58 -2.89
C PHE A 14 4.43 -23.32 -4.39
N ASP A 15 5.59 -23.29 -5.04
CA ASP A 15 5.80 -22.91 -6.43
C ASP A 15 6.39 -24.04 -7.28
N THR A 16 6.74 -25.19 -6.70
CA THR A 16 7.30 -26.31 -7.46
C THR A 16 6.74 -27.67 -7.03
N VAL A 17 6.65 -28.58 -8.00
CA VAL A 17 6.46 -30.02 -7.73
C VAL A 17 7.58 -30.77 -8.39
N THR A 18 8.23 -31.66 -7.64
CA THR A 18 9.25 -32.56 -8.14
C THR A 18 8.73 -33.99 -8.13
N PHE A 19 8.87 -34.68 -9.24
CA PHE A 19 8.42 -36.05 -9.42
C PHE A 19 9.37 -36.87 -10.28
N GLN A 20 9.37 -38.16 -10.06
CA GLN A 20 10.05 -39.15 -10.88
C GLN A 20 9.04 -39.80 -11.83
N TYR A 21 9.48 -40.18 -13.01
CA TYR A 21 8.69 -40.98 -13.94
C TYR A 21 9.51 -42.13 -14.51
N THR A 22 8.83 -43.18 -14.93
CA THR A 22 9.37 -44.27 -15.73
C THR A 22 8.37 -44.62 -16.82
N CYS A 23 8.86 -44.84 -18.04
CA CYS A 23 8.10 -45.30 -19.18
C CYS A 23 8.77 -46.55 -19.77
N PRO A 24 8.03 -47.46 -20.42
CA PRO A 24 8.63 -48.52 -21.20
C PRO A 24 9.51 -47.96 -22.32
N ASP A 25 10.59 -48.67 -22.67
CA ASP A 25 11.35 -48.35 -23.87
C ASP A 25 10.42 -48.56 -25.09
N ASN A 26 9.95 -47.45 -25.68
CA ASN A 26 8.92 -47.49 -26.70
C ASN A 26 9.55 -47.43 -28.10
N PRO A 27 9.49 -48.52 -28.90
CA PRO A 27 10.03 -48.53 -30.26
C PRO A 27 9.09 -47.84 -31.27
N PHE A 28 7.87 -47.49 -30.88
CA PHE A 28 6.87 -46.83 -31.72
C PHE A 28 6.63 -45.41 -31.18
N GLU A 29 6.64 -44.41 -32.06
CA GLU A 29 6.50 -42.97 -31.80
C GLU A 29 5.15 -42.61 -31.13
N GLN A 30 4.92 -43.05 -29.90
CA GLN A 30 3.74 -42.72 -29.12
C GLN A 30 4.07 -41.63 -28.11
N TRP A 31 3.12 -40.71 -27.96
CA TRP A 31 3.26 -39.52 -27.15
C TRP A 31 3.04 -39.86 -25.68
N GLU A 32 4.00 -39.46 -24.84
CA GLU A 32 3.95 -39.62 -23.39
C GLU A 32 4.10 -38.26 -22.74
N TRP A 33 3.22 -38.00 -21.78
CA TRP A 33 3.12 -36.72 -21.08
C TRP A 33 2.53 -36.90 -19.71
N TRP A 34 2.80 -35.91 -18.87
CA TRP A 34 2.27 -35.82 -17.52
C TRP A 34 1.37 -34.59 -17.42
N ALA A 35 0.43 -34.62 -16.48
CA ALA A 35 -0.35 -33.45 -16.09
C ALA A 35 -0.52 -33.40 -14.57
N LEU A 36 -0.74 -32.19 -14.05
CA LEU A 36 -1.03 -31.94 -12.65
C LEU A 36 -2.43 -31.35 -12.51
N TYR A 37 -3.22 -31.89 -11.59
CA TYR A 37 -4.61 -31.50 -11.35
C TYR A 37 -4.86 -31.20 -9.87
N LYS A 38 -5.75 -30.27 -9.55
CA LYS A 38 -6.20 -29.99 -8.17
C LYS A 38 -7.41 -30.87 -7.86
N GLY A 39 -7.25 -31.85 -6.98
CA GLY A 39 -8.25 -32.87 -6.65
C GLY A 39 -7.95 -34.22 -7.29
N SER A 40 -8.98 -35.06 -7.45
CA SER A 40 -8.88 -36.38 -8.09
C SER A 40 -8.94 -36.28 -9.60
N VAL A 41 -8.25 -37.19 -10.30
CA VAL A 41 -8.15 -37.19 -11.77
C VAL A 41 -9.54 -37.10 -12.44
N PRO A 42 -9.79 -36.10 -13.32
CA PRO A 42 -11.08 -35.96 -13.98
C PRO A 42 -11.33 -37.12 -14.96
N GLU A 43 -12.60 -37.52 -15.14
CA GLU A 43 -12.99 -38.55 -16.13
C GLU A 43 -12.76 -38.09 -17.57
N TYR A 44 -12.65 -36.77 -17.81
CA TYR A 44 -12.58 -36.17 -19.15
C TYR A 44 -11.17 -35.69 -19.50
N LYS A 45 -10.83 -35.80 -20.80
CA LYS A 45 -9.54 -35.46 -21.42
C LYS A 45 -9.34 -33.95 -21.63
N ASP A 46 -10.01 -33.13 -20.83
CA ASP A 46 -10.03 -31.69 -21.03
C ASP A 46 -8.81 -31.04 -20.36
N LEU A 47 -7.85 -30.66 -21.20
CA LEU A 47 -6.61 -30.04 -20.77
C LEU A 47 -6.80 -28.76 -19.96
N GLU A 48 -7.90 -28.04 -20.18
CA GLU A 48 -8.16 -26.76 -19.53
C GLU A 48 -8.37 -26.90 -18.01
N GLN A 49 -8.67 -28.11 -17.55
CA GLN A 49 -8.87 -28.39 -16.13
C GLN A 49 -7.56 -28.68 -15.38
N TYR A 50 -6.45 -28.90 -16.09
CA TYR A 50 -5.16 -29.19 -15.49
C TYR A 50 -4.40 -27.90 -15.18
N LEU A 51 -3.76 -27.86 -14.02
CA LEU A 51 -2.95 -26.71 -13.58
C LEU A 51 -1.76 -26.50 -14.51
N THR A 52 -1.17 -27.60 -14.97
CA THR A 52 -0.08 -27.63 -15.94
C THR A 52 0.08 -29.04 -16.50
N TRP A 53 0.77 -29.16 -17.62
CA TRP A 53 1.10 -30.43 -18.25
C TRP A 53 2.35 -30.28 -19.13
N GLY A 54 2.97 -31.39 -19.49
CA GLY A 54 4.13 -31.34 -20.37
C GLY A 54 4.55 -32.70 -20.91
N TRP A 55 5.32 -32.66 -22.00
CA TRP A 55 5.85 -33.86 -22.63
C TRP A 55 6.94 -34.51 -21.79
N ILE A 56 6.91 -35.84 -21.73
CA ILE A 56 8.02 -36.66 -21.25
C ILE A 56 8.97 -36.93 -22.41
N CYS A 57 8.41 -37.25 -23.58
CA CYS A 57 9.17 -37.58 -24.76
C CYS A 57 8.58 -36.93 -26.02
N PRO A 58 9.12 -35.78 -26.49
CA PRO A 58 8.76 -35.21 -27.79
C PRO A 58 9.35 -36.06 -28.94
N GLU A 59 8.79 -35.98 -30.15
CA GLU A 59 9.06 -36.79 -31.37
C GLU A 59 10.54 -37.05 -31.77
N GLN A 60 11.53 -36.44 -31.12
CA GLN A 60 12.95 -36.61 -31.47
C GLN A 60 13.60 -37.75 -30.67
N LYS A 61 14.08 -38.77 -31.40
CA LYS A 61 14.81 -39.94 -30.89
C LYS A 61 15.84 -39.56 -29.82
N GLY A 62 15.73 -40.18 -28.64
CA GLY A 62 16.74 -40.07 -27.57
C GLY A 62 16.21 -39.78 -26.16
N CYS A 63 14.89 -39.83 -25.92
CA CYS A 63 14.36 -39.59 -24.58
C CYS A 63 14.79 -40.66 -23.58
N GLU A 64 15.06 -40.23 -22.35
CA GLU A 64 15.28 -41.13 -21.23
C GLU A 64 13.95 -41.78 -20.82
N SER A 65 13.92 -43.12 -20.79
CA SER A 65 12.76 -43.91 -20.35
C SER A 65 12.48 -43.83 -18.85
N SER A 66 13.21 -42.98 -18.13
CA SER A 66 13.00 -42.67 -16.73
C SER A 66 13.76 -41.40 -16.39
N GLY A 67 13.20 -40.55 -15.52
CA GLY A 67 13.88 -39.32 -15.11
C GLY A 67 13.15 -38.62 -13.96
N THR A 68 13.73 -37.51 -13.53
CA THR A 68 13.12 -36.61 -12.53
C THR A 68 12.79 -35.29 -13.20
N LYS A 69 11.59 -34.77 -12.96
CA LYS A 69 11.15 -33.45 -13.42
C LYS A 69 10.75 -32.60 -12.22
N THR A 70 11.19 -31.35 -12.25
CA THR A 70 10.70 -30.29 -11.37
C THR A 70 9.95 -29.29 -12.22
N VAL A 71 8.72 -29.00 -11.85
CA VAL A 71 7.83 -28.11 -12.59
C VAL A 71 7.46 -26.93 -11.73
N ASN A 72 7.68 -25.74 -12.28
CA ASN A 72 7.25 -24.50 -11.67
C ASN A 72 5.73 -24.36 -11.88
N LEU A 73 5.03 -24.10 -10.80
CA LEU A 73 3.60 -23.88 -10.75
C LEU A 73 3.35 -22.43 -10.37
N ARG A 74 2.21 -21.91 -10.81
CA ARG A 74 1.78 -20.59 -10.33
C ARG A 74 1.45 -20.64 -8.83
N GLU A 75 0.81 -21.73 -8.36
CA GLU A 75 0.44 -21.87 -6.95
C GLU A 75 -0.01 -23.30 -6.59
N LEU A 76 0.52 -23.82 -5.49
CA LEU A 76 -0.10 -24.88 -4.69
C LEU A 76 -0.69 -24.26 -3.41
N SER A 77 -1.92 -24.61 -3.06
CA SER A 77 -2.55 -24.15 -1.80
C SER A 77 -2.52 -25.27 -0.76
N ASN A 78 -2.19 -24.90 0.47
CA ASN A 78 -2.01 -25.85 1.56
C ASN A 78 -3.30 -26.60 1.88
N GLY A 79 -3.19 -27.86 2.30
CA GLY A 79 -4.33 -28.73 2.62
C GLY A 79 -5.10 -29.25 1.40
N ASN A 80 -4.81 -28.78 0.19
CA ASN A 80 -5.41 -29.34 -1.02
C ASN A 80 -4.68 -30.60 -1.48
N THR A 81 -5.47 -31.55 -1.98
CA THR A 81 -4.96 -32.73 -2.68
C THR A 81 -4.78 -32.42 -4.15
N TYR A 82 -3.71 -32.93 -4.73
CA TYR A 82 -3.35 -32.81 -6.13
C TYR A 82 -3.09 -34.18 -6.71
N SER A 83 -3.49 -34.39 -7.96
CA SER A 83 -3.20 -35.60 -8.72
C SER A 83 -2.12 -35.31 -9.76
N LEU A 84 -1.03 -36.06 -9.68
CA LEU A 84 -0.03 -36.13 -10.72
C LEU A 84 -0.34 -37.34 -11.61
N VAL A 85 -0.53 -37.11 -12.90
CA VAL A 85 -1.09 -38.12 -13.82
C VAL A 85 -0.15 -38.33 -14.98
N LEU A 86 0.10 -39.59 -15.32
CA LEU A 86 0.86 -40.01 -16.48
C LEU A 86 -0.08 -40.58 -17.53
N PHE A 87 0.06 -40.12 -18.77
CA PHE A 87 -0.77 -40.59 -19.87
C PHE A 87 0.09 -41.13 -21.02
N LYS A 88 -0.50 -42.07 -21.77
CA LYS A 88 -0.02 -42.49 -23.10
C LYS A 88 -0.89 -41.89 -24.22
N TRP A 89 -0.57 -42.25 -25.46
CA TRP A 89 -1.32 -41.84 -26.65
C TRP A 89 -2.83 -42.02 -26.49
N LYS A 90 -3.60 -41.07 -27.03
CA LYS A 90 -5.06 -40.93 -26.87
C LYS A 90 -5.53 -40.59 -25.46
N TRP A 91 -4.67 -40.06 -24.58
CA TRP A 91 -5.05 -39.63 -23.22
C TRP A 91 -5.49 -40.77 -22.31
N ASP A 92 -4.97 -41.97 -22.53
CA ASP A 92 -5.22 -43.07 -21.61
C ASP A 92 -4.32 -42.87 -20.39
N VAL A 93 -4.93 -42.72 -19.20
CA VAL A 93 -4.21 -42.69 -17.93
C VAL A 93 -3.52 -44.04 -17.73
N VAL A 94 -2.21 -44.02 -17.55
CA VAL A 94 -1.40 -45.25 -17.33
C VAL A 94 -0.89 -45.34 -15.90
N ASP A 95 -0.74 -44.21 -15.22
CA ASP A 95 -0.46 -44.16 -13.80
C ASP A 95 -0.88 -42.81 -13.22
N SER A 96 -1.10 -42.75 -11.91
CA SER A 96 -1.39 -41.52 -11.20
C SER A 96 -1.03 -41.62 -9.74
N GLN A 97 -0.57 -40.52 -9.15
CA GLN A 97 -0.37 -40.41 -7.72
C GLN A 97 -1.00 -39.14 -7.17
N GLU A 98 -1.78 -39.30 -6.11
CA GLU A 98 -2.27 -38.19 -5.31
C GLU A 98 -1.24 -37.80 -4.25
N PHE A 99 -1.13 -36.50 -3.98
CA PHE A 99 -0.39 -35.96 -2.85
C PHE A 99 -1.14 -34.76 -2.26
N THR A 100 -1.01 -34.57 -0.94
CA THR A 100 -1.55 -33.39 -0.26
C THR A 100 -0.41 -32.43 0.02
N VAL A 101 -0.64 -31.15 -0.25
CA VAL A 101 0.32 -30.11 0.08
C VAL A 101 0.20 -29.82 1.57
N GLU A 102 1.22 -30.20 2.33
CA GLU A 102 1.36 -29.86 3.75
C GLU A 102 2.63 -29.04 3.93
N LEU A 103 2.61 -27.82 3.43
CA LEU A 103 3.73 -26.90 3.54
C LEU A 103 3.40 -25.82 4.56
N GLN A 104 4.34 -25.63 5.47
CA GLN A 104 4.41 -24.41 6.25
C GLN A 104 5.05 -23.33 5.37
N TYR A 105 4.51 -22.11 5.41
CA TYR A 105 5.08 -20.94 4.74
C TYR A 105 6.55 -20.74 5.15
N GLU A 106 7.38 -20.28 4.23
CA GLU A 106 8.72 -19.80 4.60
C GLU A 106 8.63 -18.57 5.51
N LEU A 107 9.69 -18.31 6.29
CA LEU A 107 9.70 -17.28 7.34
C LEU A 107 9.24 -15.90 6.84
N LYS A 108 9.67 -15.48 5.64
CA LYS A 108 9.27 -14.21 5.03
C LYS A 108 7.74 -14.12 4.95
N ARG A 109 7.09 -15.14 4.41
CA ARG A 109 5.64 -15.21 4.24
C ARG A 109 4.91 -15.38 5.57
N GLN A 110 5.49 -16.10 6.54
CA GLN A 110 4.97 -16.11 7.92
C GLN A 110 4.89 -14.69 8.50
N VAL A 111 5.97 -13.92 8.40
CA VAL A 111 6.02 -12.54 8.93
C VAL A 111 5.04 -11.61 8.20
N LEU A 112 4.87 -11.78 6.89
CA LEU A 112 3.86 -11.03 6.13
C LEU A 112 2.43 -11.34 6.57
N CYS A 113 2.14 -12.60 6.89
CA CYS A 113 0.86 -13.01 7.47
C CYS A 113 0.62 -12.36 8.83
N LEU A 114 1.65 -12.32 9.70
CA LEU A 114 1.58 -11.62 10.98
C LEU A 114 1.30 -10.12 10.78
N ASN A 115 1.94 -9.49 9.79
CA ASN A 115 1.59 -8.11 9.48
C ASN A 115 0.13 -7.94 9.03
N ARG A 116 -0.34 -8.82 8.12
CA ARG A 116 -1.72 -8.77 7.62
C ARG A 116 -2.75 -8.95 8.73
N LEU A 117 -2.47 -9.79 9.72
CA LEU A 117 -3.27 -9.95 10.92
C LEU A 117 -3.33 -8.66 11.74
N CYS A 118 -2.21 -7.96 11.88
CA CYS A 118 -2.13 -6.64 12.53
C CYS A 118 -3.05 -5.61 11.84
N ASP A 119 -2.96 -5.48 10.52
CA ASP A 119 -3.78 -4.57 9.72
C ASP A 119 -5.28 -4.91 9.81
N SER A 120 -5.60 -6.21 9.78
CA SER A 120 -6.98 -6.69 9.83
C SER A 120 -7.61 -6.43 11.20
N LEU A 121 -6.86 -6.67 12.29
CA LEU A 121 -7.31 -6.34 13.65
C LEU A 121 -7.49 -4.84 13.85
N PHE A 122 -6.58 -4.03 13.30
CA PHE A 122 -6.71 -2.58 13.36
C PHE A 122 -8.00 -2.11 12.66
N SER A 123 -8.27 -2.64 11.47
CA SER A 123 -9.47 -2.34 10.67
C SER A 123 -10.76 -2.80 11.35
N ALA A 124 -10.83 -4.06 11.80
CA ALA A 124 -12.02 -4.61 12.45
C ALA A 124 -12.37 -3.88 13.75
N ASN A 125 -11.34 -3.50 14.52
CA ASN A 125 -11.61 -2.70 15.69
C ASN A 125 -12.21 -1.35 15.26
N ASN A 126 -11.76 -0.70 14.16
CA ASN A 126 -12.12 0.69 13.83
C ASN A 126 -13.64 0.87 13.62
N VAL A 127 -14.32 -0.19 13.17
CA VAL A 127 -15.78 -0.26 13.03
C VAL A 127 -16.49 -0.21 14.40
N GLU A 128 -15.90 -0.84 15.43
CA GLU A 128 -16.46 -0.95 16.78
C GLU A 128 -16.13 0.25 17.70
N ALA A 129 -15.35 1.23 17.21
CA ALA A 129 -14.70 2.27 18.02
C ALA A 129 -15.64 3.27 18.68
N ASN A 130 -16.84 3.46 18.16
CA ASN A 130 -17.67 4.63 18.53
C ASN A 130 -18.20 4.64 19.98
N LYS A 131 -17.88 3.64 20.83
CA LYS A 131 -18.36 3.55 22.23
C LYS A 131 -17.42 2.87 23.24
N ASP A 132 -16.17 2.53 22.89
CA ASP A 132 -15.37 1.61 23.70
C ASP A 132 -14.03 2.16 24.19
N THR A 133 -13.61 1.73 25.39
CA THR A 133 -12.33 2.15 25.99
C THR A 133 -11.15 1.43 25.34
N GLU A 134 -9.98 2.08 25.31
CA GLU A 134 -8.71 1.48 24.83
C GLU A 134 -8.45 0.11 25.48
N ARG A 135 -8.73 -0.02 26.78
CA ARG A 135 -8.58 -1.27 27.52
C ARG A 135 -9.45 -2.40 26.96
N ASN A 136 -10.71 -2.12 26.64
CA ASN A 136 -11.63 -3.12 26.10
C ASN A 136 -11.24 -3.53 24.67
N LEU A 137 -10.77 -2.57 23.88
CA LEU A 137 -10.24 -2.83 22.54
C LEU A 137 -9.01 -3.73 22.59
N ASN A 138 -8.05 -3.42 23.48
CA ASN A 138 -6.87 -4.25 23.69
C ASN A 138 -7.26 -5.66 24.17
N ASN A 139 -8.22 -5.79 25.11
CA ASN A 139 -8.70 -7.09 25.57
C ASN A 139 -9.36 -7.92 24.45
N ARG A 140 -10.16 -7.30 23.57
CA ARG A 140 -10.72 -7.97 22.39
C ARG A 140 -9.63 -8.42 21.43
N ALA A 141 -8.67 -7.55 21.15
CA ALA A 141 -7.55 -7.86 20.27
C ALA A 141 -6.69 -9.01 20.84
N ILE A 142 -6.39 -9.01 22.15
CA ILE A 142 -5.70 -10.10 22.85
C ILE A 142 -6.46 -11.41 22.66
N LYS A 143 -7.79 -11.40 22.89
CA LYS A 143 -8.61 -12.61 22.72
C LYS A 143 -8.56 -13.13 21.29
N LYS A 144 -8.81 -12.26 20.29
CA LYS A 144 -8.76 -12.64 18.87
C LYS A 144 -7.39 -13.20 18.48
N LEU A 145 -6.29 -12.56 18.89
CA LEU A 145 -4.93 -13.05 18.62
C LEU A 145 -4.65 -14.40 19.29
N THR A 146 -5.07 -14.56 20.54
CA THR A 146 -4.83 -15.81 21.30
C THR A 146 -5.60 -16.97 20.68
N ASP A 147 -6.88 -16.76 20.36
CA ASP A 147 -7.72 -17.77 19.71
C ASP A 147 -7.17 -18.12 18.32
N PHE A 148 -6.75 -17.12 17.55
CA PHE A 148 -6.19 -17.30 16.20
C PHE A 148 -4.86 -18.08 16.21
N PHE A 149 -3.92 -17.77 17.10
CA PHE A 149 -2.65 -18.50 17.19
C PHE A 149 -2.79 -19.91 17.78
N ALA A 150 -3.89 -20.19 18.50
CA ALA A 150 -4.18 -21.52 19.01
C ALA A 150 -4.74 -22.48 17.94
N ASP A 151 -5.20 -21.96 16.79
CA ASP A 151 -5.82 -22.76 15.73
C ASP A 151 -4.79 -23.67 15.02
N PRO A 152 -4.99 -25.00 14.98
CA PRO A 152 -4.11 -25.92 14.27
C PRO A 152 -3.92 -25.62 12.77
N LYS A 153 -4.96 -25.14 12.07
CA LYS A 153 -4.87 -24.77 10.65
C LYS A 153 -3.95 -23.57 10.46
N VAL A 154 -4.06 -22.57 11.34
CA VAL A 154 -3.16 -21.41 11.36
C VAL A 154 -1.73 -21.86 11.65
N GLN A 155 -1.53 -22.72 12.64
CA GLN A 155 -0.21 -23.26 12.97
C GLN A 155 0.41 -24.07 11.82
N GLN A 156 -0.41 -24.79 11.03
CA GLN A 156 0.06 -25.51 9.84
C GLN A 156 0.58 -24.54 8.76
N LEU A 157 -0.04 -23.37 8.61
CA LEU A 157 0.36 -22.35 7.64
C LEU A 157 1.59 -21.57 8.11
N ILE A 158 1.51 -20.93 9.28
CA ILE A 158 2.53 -19.95 9.71
C ILE A 158 3.46 -20.48 10.80
N GLY A 159 3.23 -21.68 11.31
CA GLY A 159 3.92 -22.21 12.49
C GLY A 159 3.31 -21.76 13.81
N GLN A 160 3.94 -22.19 14.89
CA GLN A 160 3.53 -21.81 16.25
C GLN A 160 4.16 -20.47 16.63
N TRP A 161 3.32 -19.46 16.76
CA TRP A 161 3.68 -18.13 17.26
C TRP A 161 2.89 -17.83 18.52
N THR A 162 3.48 -17.08 19.44
CA THR A 162 2.85 -16.71 20.72
C THR A 162 2.99 -15.21 20.96
N LEU A 163 1.89 -14.56 21.34
CA LEU A 163 1.87 -13.16 21.72
C LEU A 163 2.68 -12.95 23.02
N VAL A 164 3.70 -12.10 22.98
CA VAL A 164 4.62 -11.85 24.12
C VAL A 164 4.66 -10.39 24.57
N TRP A 165 4.16 -9.46 23.74
CA TRP A 165 3.96 -8.06 24.09
C TRP A 165 2.80 -7.48 23.28
N GLY A 166 1.98 -6.64 23.91
CA GLY A 166 0.78 -6.07 23.27
C GLY A 166 -0.35 -7.09 23.10
N PRO A 167 -1.27 -6.89 22.13
CA PRO A 167 -1.38 -5.71 21.27
C PRO A 167 -1.65 -4.44 22.07
N VAL A 168 -1.08 -3.35 21.59
CA VAL A 168 -1.36 -1.99 22.08
C VAL A 168 -1.97 -1.21 20.93
N ILE A 169 -3.20 -0.76 21.12
CA ILE A 169 -3.90 0.15 20.21
C ILE A 169 -3.77 1.55 20.79
N TYR A 170 -3.15 2.46 20.05
CA TYR A 170 -3.03 3.86 20.44
C TYR A 170 -4.09 4.72 19.76
N HIS A 171 -4.64 5.66 20.53
CA HIS A 171 -5.64 6.59 20.06
C HIS A 171 -5.51 7.94 20.78
N LYS A 172 -5.16 8.99 20.04
CA LYS A 172 -4.86 10.33 20.57
C LYS A 172 -6.07 11.04 21.19
N TYR A 173 -7.31 10.75 20.75
CA TYR A 173 -8.50 11.51 21.14
C TYR A 173 -9.73 10.63 21.49
N PRO A 174 -9.73 9.94 22.65
CA PRO A 174 -10.74 8.94 23.03
C PRO A 174 -12.21 9.39 23.05
N ASP A 175 -12.48 10.70 23.14
CA ASP A 175 -13.84 11.27 23.17
C ASP A 175 -14.28 11.89 21.82
N SER A 176 -13.45 11.82 20.80
CA SER A 176 -13.75 12.36 19.46
C SER A 176 -14.01 11.22 18.47
N LYS A 177 -14.79 11.49 17.43
CA LYS A 177 -14.94 10.57 16.27
C LYS A 177 -13.64 10.41 15.45
N ALA A 178 -12.49 10.88 15.96
CA ALA A 178 -11.22 10.78 15.25
C ALA A 178 -10.81 9.31 15.11
N LYS A 179 -10.08 9.03 14.03
CA LYS A 179 -9.61 7.69 13.68
C LYS A 179 -8.56 7.23 14.72
N ARG A 180 -8.37 5.93 14.81
CA ARG A 180 -7.29 5.35 15.63
C ARG A 180 -5.99 5.48 14.89
N ASP A 181 -4.89 5.65 15.62
CA ASP A 181 -3.65 6.11 15.00
C ASP A 181 -2.74 4.92 14.67
N ASN A 182 -2.55 3.98 15.61
CA ASN A 182 -1.60 2.88 15.45
C ASN A 182 -1.97 1.63 16.28
N LEU A 183 -1.57 0.45 15.83
CA LEU A 183 -1.60 -0.82 16.56
C LEU A 183 -0.24 -1.51 16.43
N MET A 184 0.30 -2.00 17.54
CA MET A 184 1.54 -2.77 17.54
C MET A 184 1.46 -3.97 18.48
N TYR A 185 2.04 -5.10 18.07
CA TYR A 185 2.24 -6.26 18.94
C TYR A 185 3.56 -6.97 18.63
N VAL A 186 4.01 -7.82 19.57
CA VAL A 186 5.16 -8.69 19.38
C VAL A 186 4.76 -10.15 19.60
N VAL A 187 5.15 -11.00 18.67
CA VAL A 187 5.05 -12.46 18.80
C VAL A 187 6.41 -13.13 18.79
N GLN A 188 6.52 -14.24 19.49
CA GLN A 188 7.69 -15.11 19.52
C GLN A 188 7.37 -16.42 18.81
N LYS A 189 8.28 -16.90 17.98
CA LYS A 189 8.18 -18.23 17.39
C LYS A 189 8.51 -19.28 18.45
N HIS A 190 7.64 -20.27 18.61
CA HIS A 190 7.68 -21.24 19.71
C HIS A 190 9.05 -21.92 19.84
N ASN A 191 9.58 -21.97 21.07
CA ASN A 191 10.89 -22.53 21.42
C ASN A 191 12.09 -21.96 20.65
N THR A 192 12.01 -20.70 20.20
CA THR A 192 13.13 -20.01 19.55
C THR A 192 13.35 -18.63 20.15
N SER A 193 14.52 -18.06 19.90
CA SER A 193 14.87 -16.66 20.15
C SER A 193 14.47 -15.73 18.99
N GLN A 194 13.46 -16.11 18.19
CA GLN A 194 12.98 -15.34 17.04
C GLN A 194 11.66 -14.64 17.35
N TYR A 195 11.64 -13.33 17.12
CA TYR A 195 10.53 -12.43 17.40
C TYR A 195 10.10 -11.70 16.12
N ALA A 196 8.82 -11.41 16.01
CA ALA A 196 8.27 -10.52 15.00
C ALA A 196 7.48 -9.40 15.67
N ILE A 197 7.76 -8.15 15.27
CA ILE A 197 7.06 -6.94 15.68
C ILE A 197 6.20 -6.52 14.49
N ALA A 198 4.88 -6.58 14.65
CA ALA A 198 3.94 -6.19 13.61
C ALA A 198 3.31 -4.83 13.93
N ILE A 199 3.26 -3.95 12.93
CA ILE A 199 2.77 -2.57 13.07
C ILE A 199 1.70 -2.30 12.02
N ALA A 200 0.55 -1.82 12.49
CA ALA A 200 -0.49 -1.22 11.65
C ALA A 200 -0.68 0.25 12.04
N GLY A 201 -0.95 1.10 11.06
CA GLY A 201 -1.26 2.53 11.24
C GLY A 201 -2.58 2.90 10.56
N THR A 202 -3.08 4.12 10.79
CA THR A 202 -4.31 4.61 10.15
C THR A 202 -4.26 4.47 8.63
N SER A 203 -5.00 3.50 8.11
CA SER A 203 -5.30 3.35 6.69
C SER A 203 -6.82 3.40 6.51
N SER A 204 -7.42 4.59 6.64
CA SER A 204 -8.45 4.85 5.65
C SER A 204 -7.69 5.10 4.37
N ALA A 205 -7.81 4.21 3.37
CA ALA A 205 -7.08 4.26 2.09
C ALA A 205 -7.15 5.61 1.34
N TYR A 206 -7.91 6.58 1.87
CA TYR A 206 -8.12 7.91 1.31
C TYR A 206 -7.90 9.08 2.30
N GLY A 207 -7.71 8.81 3.60
CA GLY A 207 -7.44 9.83 4.62
C GLY A 207 -5.95 10.00 4.98
N TRP A 208 -5.08 9.17 4.41
CA TRP A 208 -3.63 9.27 4.56
C TRP A 208 -3.08 10.60 4.00
N LEU A 209 -3.81 11.22 3.06
CA LEU A 209 -3.55 12.55 2.50
C LEU A 209 -3.65 13.70 3.54
N GLU A 210 -4.05 13.44 4.79
CA GLU A 210 -4.15 14.46 5.84
C GLU A 210 -3.12 14.21 6.97
N GLU A 211 -2.85 12.95 7.32
CA GLU A 211 -1.82 12.57 8.30
C GLU A 211 -0.41 12.54 7.69
N ASP A 212 -0.25 12.07 6.43
CA ASP A 212 1.05 12.02 5.75
C ASP A 212 1.48 13.39 5.18
N PHE A 213 0.63 14.43 5.22
CA PHE A 213 0.93 15.75 4.66
C PHE A 213 1.74 16.66 5.59
N THR A 214 2.16 16.17 6.76
CA THR A 214 3.19 16.87 7.55
C THR A 214 4.60 16.40 7.18
N VAL A 215 4.86 16.32 5.87
CA VAL A 215 6.21 16.07 5.31
C VAL A 215 6.97 17.37 5.04
N ASN A 216 6.29 18.51 4.96
CA ASN A 216 6.92 19.82 4.84
C ASN A 216 7.82 20.20 6.03
N GLN A 217 7.83 19.38 7.10
CA GLN A 217 8.72 19.50 8.24
C GLN A 217 9.56 18.23 8.38
N LEU A 218 10.87 18.45 8.51
CA LEU A 218 11.84 17.41 8.83
C LEU A 218 12.26 17.52 10.28
N GLU A 219 12.38 16.38 10.94
CA GLU A 219 12.96 16.26 12.27
C GLU A 219 14.31 15.56 12.22
N ASP A 220 15.23 16.04 13.06
CA ASP A 220 16.57 15.46 13.20
C ASP A 220 16.49 14.09 13.88
N TRP A 221 17.11 13.08 13.24
CA TRP A 221 17.04 11.70 13.70
C TRP A 221 17.70 11.51 15.07
N ALA A 222 18.84 12.17 15.32
CA ALA A 222 19.52 12.07 16.61
C ALA A 222 18.66 12.64 17.74
N THR A 223 18.01 13.79 17.49
CA THR A 223 17.05 14.40 18.42
C THR A 223 15.89 13.45 18.74
N PHE A 224 15.34 12.78 17.72
CA PHE A 224 14.30 11.76 17.93
C PHE A 224 14.83 10.61 18.80
N LEU A 225 16.00 10.05 18.47
CA LEU A 225 16.60 8.92 19.19
C LEU A 225 16.89 9.24 20.66
N GLU A 226 17.31 10.47 20.99
CA GLU A 226 17.48 10.92 22.38
C GLU A 226 16.17 10.85 23.16
N SER A 227 15.05 11.22 22.53
CA SER A 227 13.72 11.14 23.16
C SER A 227 13.21 9.71 23.33
N ALA A 228 13.70 8.77 22.51
CA ALA A 228 13.27 7.38 22.48
C ALA A 228 14.21 6.43 23.26
N SER A 229 15.30 6.97 23.82
CA SER A 229 16.33 6.21 24.49
C SER A 229 15.89 5.69 25.86
N LEU A 230 16.53 4.62 26.33
CA LEU A 230 16.26 4.10 27.67
C LEU A 230 16.74 5.10 28.72
N GLU A 231 15.81 5.55 29.56
CA GLU A 231 16.07 6.48 30.68
C GLU A 231 16.62 7.85 30.21
N ASN A 232 16.30 8.28 28.98
CA ASN A 232 16.81 9.52 28.38
C ASN A 232 18.36 9.59 28.37
N LYS A 233 19.02 8.44 28.15
CA LYS A 233 20.49 8.40 28.03
C LYS A 233 20.95 9.12 26.77
N PRO A 234 22.05 9.90 26.83
CA PRO A 234 22.63 10.55 25.67
C PRO A 234 23.14 9.52 24.66
N LEU A 235 23.19 9.92 23.39
CA LEU A 235 23.68 9.09 22.29
C LEU A 235 25.21 9.16 22.18
N ASP A 236 25.86 8.00 22.02
CA ASP A 236 27.32 7.91 21.91
C ASP A 236 27.85 8.31 20.50
N ASN A 237 27.00 8.27 19.46
CA ASN A 237 27.39 8.41 18.04
C ASN A 237 26.70 9.56 17.28
N TYR A 238 26.52 10.72 17.94
CA TYR A 238 25.79 11.86 17.35
C TYR A 238 26.37 12.34 16.00
N GLU A 239 27.70 12.27 15.82
CA GLU A 239 28.34 12.75 14.59
C GLU A 239 28.00 11.92 13.35
N ASP A 240 27.77 10.60 13.51
CA ASP A 240 27.41 9.69 12.41
C ASP A 240 26.00 9.95 11.86
N LEU A 241 25.17 10.68 12.62
CA LEU A 241 23.77 10.97 12.28
C LEU A 241 23.57 12.36 11.67
N ARG A 242 24.65 13.13 11.44
CA ARG A 242 24.55 14.49 10.88
C ARG A 242 23.80 14.50 9.56
N GLY A 243 22.78 15.37 9.48
CA GLY A 243 21.96 15.52 8.27
C GLY A 243 20.92 14.41 8.06
N THR A 244 20.92 13.38 8.91
CA THR A 244 19.91 12.31 8.88
C THR A 244 18.60 12.83 9.46
N LYS A 245 17.56 12.90 8.62
CA LYS A 245 16.27 13.47 9.01
C LYS A 245 15.11 12.60 8.57
N ILE A 246 14.07 12.55 9.39
CA ILE A 246 12.79 11.89 9.10
C ILE A 246 11.69 12.92 8.90
N SER A 247 10.60 12.56 8.21
CA SER A 247 9.43 13.43 8.15
C SER A 247 8.82 13.60 9.54
N HIS A 248 8.22 14.75 9.80
CA HIS A 248 7.53 15.01 11.07
C HIS A 248 6.41 13.98 11.32
N GLY A 249 5.67 13.58 10.27
CA GLY A 249 4.70 12.48 10.36
C GLY A 249 5.32 11.15 10.82
N THR A 250 6.47 10.76 10.23
CA THR A 250 7.20 9.56 10.67
C THR A 250 7.66 9.70 12.12
N SER A 251 8.16 10.88 12.52
CA SER A 251 8.59 11.13 13.90
C SER A 251 7.46 11.00 14.90
N ILE A 252 6.27 11.56 14.60
CA ILE A 252 5.08 11.40 15.43
C ILE A 252 4.73 9.91 15.56
N GLY A 253 4.65 9.19 14.44
CA GLY A 253 4.30 7.77 14.42
C GLY A 253 5.28 6.95 15.25
N LEU A 254 6.59 7.13 15.05
CA LEU A 254 7.62 6.45 15.84
C LEU A 254 7.58 6.84 17.32
N GLY A 255 7.34 8.12 17.62
CA GLY A 255 7.18 8.60 18.99
C GLY A 255 6.01 7.92 19.70
N ILE A 256 4.91 7.67 18.99
CA ILE A 256 3.78 6.88 19.50
C ILE A 256 4.25 5.45 19.81
N LEU A 257 4.87 4.76 18.84
CA LEU A 257 5.28 3.37 18.98
C LEU A 257 6.32 3.16 20.11
N MET A 258 7.29 4.06 20.23
CA MET A 258 8.42 3.89 21.16
C MET A 258 8.13 4.45 22.56
N ASN A 259 7.45 5.60 22.65
CA ASN A 259 7.34 6.36 23.90
C ASN A 259 5.96 6.27 24.56
N GLN A 260 4.90 6.17 23.75
CA GLN A 260 3.52 6.26 24.24
C GLN A 260 2.89 4.89 24.42
N MET A 261 3.10 3.97 23.47
CA MET A 261 2.59 2.60 23.57
C MET A 261 3.29 1.84 24.70
N LYS A 262 2.47 1.37 25.66
CA LYS A 262 2.94 0.60 26.81
C LYS A 262 2.05 -0.61 27.03
N TYR A 263 2.66 -1.76 27.22
CA TYR A 263 2.00 -3.00 27.63
C TYR A 263 2.49 -3.38 29.03
N ASP A 264 1.56 -3.62 29.97
CA ASP A 264 1.87 -3.78 31.39
C ASP A 264 2.80 -2.69 31.95
N GLY A 265 2.55 -1.45 31.54
CA GLY A 265 3.33 -0.27 31.97
C GLY A 265 4.74 -0.15 31.37
N ARG A 266 5.14 -1.04 30.46
CA ARG A 266 6.47 -1.04 29.82
C ARG A 266 6.38 -0.65 28.35
N THR A 267 7.29 0.23 27.91
CA THR A 267 7.51 0.52 26.48
C THR A 267 8.08 -0.71 25.77
N LEU A 268 8.05 -0.71 24.43
CA LEU A 268 8.64 -1.77 23.63
C LEU A 268 10.13 -1.97 23.95
N ILE A 269 10.94 -0.90 23.91
CA ILE A 269 12.38 -0.98 24.18
C ILE A 269 12.68 -1.46 25.61
N GLY A 270 11.89 -1.04 26.59
CA GLY A 270 12.01 -1.51 27.98
C GLY A 270 11.62 -2.98 28.15
N TRP A 271 10.66 -3.47 27.35
CA TRP A 271 10.36 -4.90 27.27
C TRP A 271 11.49 -5.68 26.61
N ILE A 272 11.97 -5.26 25.42
CA ILE A 272 13.07 -5.93 24.70
C ILE A 272 14.31 -6.02 25.60
N HIS A 273 14.68 -4.95 26.29
CA HIS A 273 15.82 -4.95 27.22
C HIS A 273 15.70 -6.04 28.30
N ASN A 274 14.49 -6.24 28.84
CA ASN A 274 14.26 -7.30 29.82
C ASN A 274 14.22 -8.69 29.18
N GLU A 275 13.71 -8.79 27.95
CA GLU A 275 13.64 -10.03 27.19
C GLU A 275 15.03 -10.56 26.84
N MET A 276 15.97 -9.67 26.47
CA MET A 276 17.35 -10.06 26.15
C MET A 276 18.09 -10.71 27.32
N LYS A 277 17.66 -10.46 28.58
CA LYS A 277 18.26 -11.09 29.77
C LYS A 277 18.05 -12.61 29.82
N LYS A 278 17.05 -13.14 29.09
CA LYS A 278 16.81 -14.58 28.97
C LYS A 278 17.83 -15.27 28.05
N TYR A 279 18.48 -14.50 27.18
CA TYR A 279 19.37 -14.99 26.12
C TYR A 279 20.76 -14.37 26.24
N PRO A 280 21.50 -14.52 27.35
CA PRO A 280 22.76 -13.80 27.55
C PRO A 280 23.87 -14.19 26.55
N GLN A 281 23.74 -15.34 25.88
CA GLN A 281 24.76 -15.91 24.99
C GLN A 281 24.18 -16.51 23.70
N GLU A 282 22.87 -16.39 23.49
CA GLU A 282 22.18 -16.96 22.32
C GLU A 282 21.90 -15.86 21.31
N GLU A 283 22.02 -16.15 20.02
CA GLU A 283 21.60 -15.20 18.99
C GLU A 283 20.08 -14.99 19.04
N VAL A 284 19.63 -13.74 19.08
CA VAL A 284 18.22 -13.36 19.07
C VAL A 284 17.90 -12.69 17.74
N GLU A 285 16.78 -13.05 17.11
CA GLU A 285 16.33 -12.41 15.87
C GLU A 285 15.07 -11.58 16.13
N ILE A 286 15.06 -10.32 15.72
CA ILE A 286 13.90 -9.42 15.83
C ILE A 286 13.56 -8.94 14.43
N ILE A 287 12.38 -9.29 13.92
CA ILE A 287 11.92 -8.89 12.58
C ILE A 287 10.80 -7.86 12.74
N VAL A 288 10.99 -6.65 12.24
CA VAL A 288 9.99 -5.59 12.28
C VAL A 288 9.28 -5.53 10.94
N THR A 289 7.94 -5.57 10.94
CA THR A 289 7.13 -5.58 9.72
C THR A 289 5.93 -4.64 9.83
N GLY A 290 5.45 -4.20 8.69
CA GLY A 290 4.40 -3.19 8.56
C GLY A 290 3.92 -3.06 7.12
N HIS A 291 2.68 -2.61 6.94
CA HIS A 291 2.11 -2.26 5.64
C HIS A 291 1.64 -0.81 5.62
N SER A 292 1.64 -0.17 4.44
CA SER A 292 1.18 1.21 4.29
C SER A 292 1.96 2.17 5.19
N LEU A 293 1.30 2.97 6.04
CA LEU A 293 1.95 3.74 7.11
C LEU A 293 2.85 2.87 8.00
N GLY A 294 2.40 1.67 8.39
CA GLY A 294 3.23 0.69 9.08
C GLY A 294 4.46 0.26 8.26
N GLY A 295 4.36 0.29 6.93
CA GLY A 295 5.47 0.04 6.01
C GLY A 295 6.53 1.15 6.02
N ALA A 296 6.17 2.39 6.38
CA ALA A 296 7.11 3.49 6.61
C ALA A 296 7.68 3.48 8.05
N LEU A 297 6.86 3.09 9.04
CA LEU A 297 7.24 3.04 10.46
C LEU A 297 8.10 1.83 10.82
N SER A 298 7.83 0.64 10.26
CA SER A 298 8.59 -0.58 10.56
C SER A 298 10.10 -0.53 10.25
N PRO A 299 10.57 -0.05 9.07
CA PRO A 299 12.00 0.05 8.80
C PRO A 299 12.64 1.14 9.66
N SER A 300 11.90 2.20 9.97
CA SER A 300 12.37 3.28 10.83
C SER A 300 12.48 2.85 12.30
N LEU A 301 11.54 2.06 12.81
CA LEU A 301 11.62 1.44 14.14
C LEU A 301 12.78 0.45 14.22
N ALA A 302 12.96 -0.40 13.19
CA ALA A 302 14.09 -1.32 13.12
C ALA A 302 15.43 -0.58 13.20
N LEU A 303 15.55 0.55 12.49
CA LEU A 303 16.74 1.38 12.53
C LEU A 303 16.95 2.01 13.91
N ALA A 304 15.89 2.52 14.55
CA ALA A 304 15.97 3.04 15.91
C ALA A 304 16.43 1.97 16.92
N LEU A 305 15.95 0.72 16.79
CA LEU A 305 16.42 -0.38 17.62
C LEU A 305 17.92 -0.64 17.41
N ILE A 306 18.43 -0.56 16.18
CA ILE A 306 19.87 -0.74 15.92
C ILE A 306 20.69 0.42 16.49
N ASP A 307 20.28 1.66 16.26
CA ASP A 307 21.03 2.82 16.73
C ASP A 307 21.04 2.91 18.27
N LEU A 308 20.00 2.38 18.95
CA LEU A 308 19.91 2.30 20.40
C LEU A 308 20.42 0.96 20.97
N GLN A 309 20.99 0.07 20.15
CA GLN A 309 21.26 -1.32 20.53
C GLN A 309 22.11 -1.47 21.78
N GLN A 310 23.14 -0.65 21.95
CA GLN A 310 24.00 -0.67 23.13
C GLN A 310 23.22 -0.52 24.45
N GLN A 311 22.09 0.21 24.43
CA GLN A 311 21.32 0.52 25.62
C GLN A 311 20.43 -0.64 26.05
N TRP A 312 19.77 -1.31 25.09
CA TRP A 312 18.82 -2.39 25.38
C TRP A 312 19.43 -3.79 25.25
N ASN A 313 20.49 -3.95 24.44
CA ASN A 313 21.21 -5.20 24.24
C ASN A 313 22.74 -5.01 24.28
N PRO A 314 23.33 -4.79 25.48
CA PRO A 314 24.76 -4.54 25.63
C PRO A 314 25.66 -5.72 25.23
N THR A 315 25.10 -6.93 25.10
CA THR A 315 25.80 -8.15 24.66
C THR A 315 25.86 -8.28 23.14
N TYR A 316 25.17 -7.43 22.37
CA TYR A 316 25.17 -7.41 20.90
C TYR A 316 24.85 -8.75 20.21
N ASN A 317 24.14 -9.64 20.89
CA ASN A 317 23.70 -10.94 20.38
C ASN A 317 22.35 -10.90 19.66
N ALA A 318 21.70 -9.74 19.56
CA ALA A 318 20.43 -9.57 18.84
C ALA A 318 20.69 -9.03 17.44
N LYS A 319 20.01 -9.59 16.44
CA LYS A 319 19.98 -9.10 15.06
C LYS A 319 18.60 -8.57 14.76
N VAL A 320 18.54 -7.35 14.25
CA VAL A 320 17.29 -6.68 13.87
C VAL A 320 17.18 -6.68 12.35
N PHE A 321 16.00 -7.04 11.86
CA PHE A 321 15.66 -7.09 10.44
C PHE A 321 14.39 -6.28 10.20
N ALA A 322 14.21 -5.81 8.97
CA ALA A 322 13.01 -5.10 8.55
C ALA A 322 12.38 -5.80 7.34
N LEU A 323 11.06 -5.96 7.37
CA LEU A 323 10.25 -6.45 6.27
C LEU A 323 9.05 -5.50 6.01
N PRO A 324 9.31 -4.27 5.56
CA PRO A 324 8.27 -3.31 5.20
C PRO A 324 7.60 -3.67 3.88
N THR A 325 6.31 -3.36 3.80
CA THR A 325 5.50 -3.50 2.60
C THR A 325 4.74 -2.21 2.31
N ALA A 326 4.63 -1.83 1.04
CA ALA A 326 3.81 -0.69 0.60
C ALA A 326 4.03 0.64 1.34
N GLY A 327 5.22 0.86 1.91
CA GLY A 327 5.53 2.05 2.72
C GLY A 327 5.98 3.23 1.87
N ALA A 328 5.51 4.44 2.23
CA ALA A 328 6.05 5.70 1.73
C ALA A 328 7.46 5.98 2.27
N THR A 329 8.15 6.96 1.68
CA THR A 329 9.47 7.43 2.11
C THR A 329 9.40 8.08 3.49
N ALA A 330 10.12 7.50 4.46
CA ALA A 330 10.10 7.93 5.86
C ALA A 330 10.99 9.14 6.18
N GLY A 331 12.01 9.41 5.37
CA GLY A 331 13.02 10.43 5.64
C GLY A 331 13.81 10.83 4.41
N ASN A 332 14.78 11.72 4.60
CA ASN A 332 15.58 12.25 3.52
C ASN A 332 16.62 11.24 2.99
N ARG A 333 17.41 11.65 2.00
CA ARG A 333 18.46 10.80 1.39
C ARG A 333 19.47 10.29 2.43
N GLU A 334 19.91 11.13 3.35
CA GLU A 334 20.89 10.73 4.38
C GLU A 334 20.30 9.68 5.32
N PHE A 335 19.02 9.79 5.70
CA PHE A 335 18.32 8.74 6.42
C PHE A 335 18.27 7.42 5.65
N ALA A 336 17.96 7.47 4.35
CA ALA A 336 17.95 6.27 3.51
C ALA A 336 19.35 5.64 3.37
N LEU A 337 20.40 6.44 3.25
CA LEU A 337 21.79 5.96 3.22
C LEU A 337 22.20 5.33 4.55
N HIS A 338 21.85 5.95 5.67
CA HIS A 338 22.10 5.42 7.01
C HIS A 338 21.37 4.08 7.20
N TYR A 339 20.08 4.02 6.87
CA TYR A 339 19.29 2.78 6.85
C TYR A 339 19.98 1.69 6.02
N ASN A 340 20.41 2.01 4.80
CA ASN A 340 21.05 1.05 3.91
C ASN A 340 22.37 0.51 4.48
N SER A 341 23.15 1.38 5.14
CA SER A 341 24.41 0.98 5.78
C SER A 341 24.24 0.03 6.96
N LYS A 342 23.09 0.08 7.65
CA LYS A 342 22.82 -0.68 8.89
C LYS A 342 21.97 -1.93 8.68
N LEU A 343 20.94 -1.87 7.82
CA LEU A 343 19.87 -2.89 7.76
C LEU A 343 19.78 -3.64 6.43
N GLU A 344 20.11 -2.99 5.31
CA GLU A 344 19.76 -3.48 3.98
C GLU A 344 20.43 -4.84 3.69
N LYS A 345 21.73 -4.95 3.97
CA LYS A 345 22.45 -6.20 3.68
C LYS A 345 21.94 -7.38 4.51
N SER A 346 21.80 -7.20 5.83
CA SER A 346 21.35 -8.26 6.73
C SER A 346 19.94 -8.74 6.41
N SER A 347 19.06 -7.83 6.00
CA SER A 347 17.67 -8.15 5.65
C SER A 347 17.57 -8.89 4.29
N LEU A 348 18.44 -8.59 3.31
CA LEU A 348 18.49 -9.30 2.02
C LEU A 348 18.90 -10.75 2.20
N ASP A 349 19.96 -10.97 2.97
CA ASP A 349 20.53 -12.30 3.16
C ASP A 349 19.57 -13.25 3.91
N LYS A 350 18.74 -12.71 4.82
CA LYS A 350 17.81 -13.50 5.65
C LYS A 350 16.41 -13.66 5.03
N LEU A 351 15.83 -12.59 4.49
CA LEU A 351 14.41 -12.53 4.10
C LEU A 351 14.22 -12.31 2.58
N GLY A 352 15.29 -12.12 1.81
CA GLY A 352 15.25 -12.08 0.35
C GLY A 352 14.54 -10.87 -0.26
N ALA A 353 14.40 -9.75 0.47
CA ALA A 353 14.08 -8.38 -0.02
C ALA A 353 13.83 -7.45 1.19
N ASN A 354 14.34 -6.21 1.16
CA ASN A 354 14.21 -5.27 2.29
C ASN A 354 13.03 -4.32 2.20
N ARG A 355 12.41 -4.23 1.03
CA ARG A 355 11.24 -3.40 0.79
C ARG A 355 10.44 -4.03 -0.31
N ILE A 356 9.23 -4.48 0.03
CA ILE A 356 8.35 -5.12 -0.93
C ILE A 356 7.28 -4.11 -1.32
N TRP A 357 7.17 -3.84 -2.61
CA TRP A 357 6.14 -2.94 -3.10
C TRP A 357 5.70 -3.30 -4.52
N ASN A 358 4.44 -3.01 -4.81
CA ASN A 358 3.83 -3.18 -6.11
C ASN A 358 4.13 -1.96 -7.00
N GLN A 359 4.65 -2.18 -8.21
CA GLN A 359 5.04 -1.08 -9.12
C GLN A 359 3.88 -0.17 -9.50
N ILE A 360 2.64 -0.65 -9.39
CA ILE A 360 1.42 0.13 -9.66
C ILE A 360 0.64 0.47 -8.37
N ASP A 361 1.29 0.37 -7.22
CA ASP A 361 0.83 0.97 -5.96
C ASP A 361 1.39 2.39 -5.85
N MET A 362 0.52 3.38 -5.67
CA MET A 362 0.93 4.79 -5.61
C MET A 362 1.60 5.16 -4.28
N VAL A 363 1.33 4.46 -3.18
CA VAL A 363 1.82 4.87 -1.84
C VAL A 363 3.36 4.87 -1.74
N PRO A 364 4.07 3.83 -2.21
CA PRO A 364 5.54 3.82 -2.23
C PRO A 364 6.19 4.88 -3.13
N HIS A 365 5.42 5.56 -3.98
CA HIS A 365 5.95 6.65 -4.81
C HIS A 365 6.09 7.95 -4.01
N ALA A 366 5.32 8.13 -2.95
CA ALA A 366 5.50 9.25 -2.04
C ALA A 366 6.68 8.99 -1.11
N TRP A 367 7.56 9.95 -0.80
CA TRP A 367 7.61 11.36 -1.19
C TRP A 367 8.81 11.66 -2.09
N GLU A 368 9.29 10.66 -2.84
CA GLU A 368 10.41 10.86 -3.76
C GLU A 368 9.88 11.53 -5.03
N THR A 369 10.46 12.67 -5.41
CA THR A 369 9.91 13.55 -6.45
C THR A 369 9.78 12.86 -7.79
N ASP A 370 10.80 12.12 -8.22
CA ASP A 370 10.82 11.45 -9.52
C ASP A 370 9.82 10.27 -9.56
N MET A 371 9.46 9.71 -8.41
CA MET A 371 8.42 8.70 -8.27
C MET A 371 7.03 9.34 -8.21
N LEU A 372 6.84 10.44 -7.46
CA LEU A 372 5.56 11.15 -7.39
C LEU A 372 5.08 11.63 -8.76
N GLU A 373 5.97 12.14 -9.60
CA GLU A 373 5.64 12.57 -10.98
C GLU A 373 5.05 11.45 -11.85
N LYS A 374 5.29 10.18 -11.50
CA LYS A 374 4.78 9.02 -12.24
C LYS A 374 3.34 8.66 -11.85
N VAL A 375 2.88 9.08 -10.67
CA VAL A 375 1.57 8.69 -10.12
C VAL A 375 0.40 9.02 -11.06
N PRO A 376 0.32 10.18 -11.74
CA PRO A 376 -0.78 10.47 -12.66
C PRO A 376 -0.87 9.48 -13.83
N ASN A 377 0.25 8.87 -14.23
CA ASN A 377 0.29 7.98 -15.39
C ASN A 377 0.39 6.50 -14.98
N LEU A 378 0.30 6.19 -13.68
CA LEU A 378 0.53 4.84 -13.14
C LEU A 378 -0.40 3.78 -13.75
N TYR A 379 -1.64 4.18 -14.06
CA TYR A 379 -2.67 3.30 -14.60
C TYR A 379 -2.99 3.53 -16.07
N GLN A 380 -2.23 4.39 -16.76
CA GLN A 380 -2.48 4.71 -18.17
C GLN A 380 -2.44 3.47 -19.08
N LYS A 381 -1.60 2.48 -18.75
CA LYS A 381 -1.51 1.20 -19.46
C LYS A 381 -2.80 0.35 -19.41
N TYR A 382 -3.71 0.68 -18.51
CA TYR A 382 -4.97 -0.04 -18.28
C TYR A 382 -6.19 0.81 -18.68
N ASP A 383 -6.00 1.75 -19.63
CA ASP A 383 -7.02 2.66 -20.14
C ASP A 383 -7.69 3.53 -19.06
N LEU A 384 -6.97 3.75 -17.96
CA LEU A 384 -7.33 4.71 -16.92
C LEU A 384 -6.50 5.98 -17.11
N ASP A 385 -7.04 6.91 -17.88
CA ASP A 385 -6.46 8.23 -18.07
C ASP A 385 -6.45 9.03 -16.77
N SER A 386 -5.38 9.80 -16.53
CA SER A 386 -5.39 10.82 -15.49
C SER A 386 -6.34 11.95 -15.84
N ASN A 387 -6.89 12.59 -14.81
CA ASN A 387 -7.66 13.82 -14.95
C ASN A 387 -6.97 14.98 -14.24
N PHE A 388 -7.49 16.18 -14.49
CA PHE A 388 -7.02 17.41 -13.87
C PHE A 388 -6.96 17.35 -12.33
N LEU A 389 -7.94 16.72 -11.66
CA LEU A 389 -7.98 16.65 -10.20
C LEU A 389 -6.85 15.78 -9.63
N LEU A 390 -6.50 14.70 -10.32
CA LEU A 390 -5.37 13.85 -9.94
C LEU A 390 -4.03 14.56 -10.15
N HIS A 391 -3.85 15.22 -11.29
CA HIS A 391 -2.66 16.05 -11.54
C HIS A 391 -2.53 17.17 -10.51
N LEU A 392 -3.64 17.79 -10.11
CA LEU A 392 -3.67 18.80 -9.05
C LEU A 392 -3.25 18.21 -7.70
N ALA A 393 -3.80 17.06 -7.31
CA ALA A 393 -3.46 16.39 -6.06
C ALA A 393 -1.98 15.97 -6.01
N VAL A 394 -1.47 15.39 -7.10
CA VAL A 394 -0.05 15.03 -7.21
C VAL A 394 0.85 16.27 -7.24
N GLY A 395 0.43 17.35 -7.92
CA GLY A 395 1.17 18.60 -7.93
C GLY A 395 1.35 19.22 -6.55
N ILE A 396 0.31 19.16 -5.70
CA ILE A 396 0.40 19.59 -4.30
C ILE A 396 1.37 18.70 -3.53
N ALA A 397 1.22 17.37 -3.65
CA ALA A 397 2.12 16.42 -3.00
C ALA A 397 3.58 16.58 -3.46
N TYR A 398 3.79 16.92 -4.73
CA TYR A 398 5.09 17.21 -5.31
C TYR A 398 5.71 18.48 -4.71
N ASP A 399 4.94 19.57 -4.62
CA ASP A 399 5.42 20.81 -3.99
C ASP A 399 5.78 20.59 -2.51
N ASP A 400 4.95 19.86 -1.75
CA ASP A 400 5.24 19.46 -0.37
C ASP A 400 6.49 18.56 -0.28
N SER A 401 6.71 17.69 -1.27
CA SER A 401 7.91 16.84 -1.35
C SER A 401 9.18 17.63 -1.67
N ILE A 402 9.08 18.70 -2.47
CA ILE A 402 10.21 19.58 -2.74
C ILE A 402 10.58 20.36 -1.48
N ASP A 403 9.61 20.82 -0.70
CA ASP A 403 9.87 21.45 0.61
C ASP A 403 10.46 20.44 1.61
N PHE A 404 9.93 19.21 1.65
CA PHE A 404 10.51 18.07 2.39
C PHE A 404 11.98 17.84 1.99
N LEU A 405 12.34 18.01 0.72
CA LEU A 405 13.71 17.82 0.23
C LEU A 405 14.61 19.07 0.37
N ARG A 406 14.06 20.30 0.52
CA ARG A 406 14.84 21.56 0.39
C ARG A 406 14.89 22.47 1.61
N GLU A 407 14.37 22.08 2.77
CA GLU A 407 14.39 22.91 4.00
C GLU A 407 13.80 24.32 3.82
N SER A 408 12.96 24.55 2.80
CA SER A 408 12.26 25.82 2.57
C SER A 408 10.88 25.83 3.23
N LYS A 409 10.50 26.99 3.81
CA LYS A 409 9.22 27.18 4.51
C LYS A 409 8.20 27.85 3.60
N ILE A 410 7.32 27.07 2.98
CA ILE A 410 6.06 27.57 2.41
C ILE A 410 4.88 26.93 3.17
N ASP A 411 3.90 27.74 3.56
CA ASP A 411 2.75 27.31 4.37
C ASP A 411 1.55 26.91 3.49
N TRP A 412 1.58 25.66 3.01
CA TRP A 412 0.50 25.05 2.23
C TRP A 412 -0.77 24.79 3.03
N HIS A 413 -0.68 24.77 4.37
CA HIS A 413 -1.81 24.54 5.26
C HIS A 413 -2.90 25.61 5.10
N HIS A 414 -2.48 26.86 4.84
CA HIS A 414 -3.42 27.96 4.59
C HIS A 414 -4.20 27.78 3.27
N ILE A 415 -3.52 27.32 2.22
CA ILE A 415 -4.11 27.10 0.88
C ILE A 415 -5.06 25.87 0.91
N LEU A 416 -4.64 24.78 1.55
CA LEU A 416 -5.45 23.57 1.73
C LEU A 416 -6.68 23.80 2.60
N SER A 417 -6.58 24.58 3.68
CA SER A 417 -7.75 24.94 4.51
C SER A 417 -8.78 25.78 3.74
N SER A 418 -8.33 26.48 2.69
CA SER A 418 -9.20 27.30 1.85
C SER A 418 -9.89 26.42 0.80
N LEU A 419 -9.16 25.52 0.14
CA LEU A 419 -9.71 24.54 -0.82
C LEU A 419 -10.65 23.51 -0.14
N SER A 420 -10.32 23.04 1.07
CA SER A 420 -11.13 22.08 1.81
C SER A 420 -12.45 22.67 2.30
N LYS A 421 -12.48 23.96 2.68
CA LYS A 421 -13.70 24.70 3.01
C LYS A 421 -14.61 24.88 1.80
N VAL A 422 -14.05 25.08 0.61
CA VAL A 422 -14.79 25.29 -0.64
C VAL A 422 -15.37 23.98 -1.18
N LEU A 423 -14.60 22.90 -1.13
CA LEU A 423 -14.99 21.61 -1.72
C LEU A 423 -15.67 20.66 -0.72
N ASN A 424 -15.53 20.92 0.59
CA ASN A 424 -16.04 20.10 1.68
C ASN A 424 -15.85 18.59 1.42
N PHE A 425 -14.65 18.24 0.95
CA PHE A 425 -14.31 16.90 0.49
C PHE A 425 -14.59 15.85 1.56
N GLN A 426 -14.34 16.15 2.83
CA GLN A 426 -14.55 15.21 3.93
C GLN A 426 -16.03 14.84 4.08
N GLU A 427 -16.96 15.79 3.94
CA GLU A 427 -18.40 15.53 3.99
C GLU A 427 -18.92 14.90 2.68
N LEU A 428 -18.36 15.29 1.53
CA LEU A 428 -18.66 14.69 0.23
C LEU A 428 -18.24 13.21 0.17
N PHE A 429 -17.02 12.89 0.60
CA PHE A 429 -16.51 11.51 0.71
C PHE A 429 -17.27 10.71 1.77
N THR A 430 -17.49 11.27 2.97
CA THR A 430 -18.26 10.58 4.02
C THR A 430 -19.69 10.27 3.58
N ARG A 431 -20.32 11.10 2.76
CA ARG A 431 -21.66 10.87 2.20
C ARG A 431 -21.67 9.92 1.00
N ILE A 432 -20.60 9.89 0.19
CA ILE A 432 -20.47 8.94 -0.93
C ILE A 432 -20.31 7.51 -0.41
N PHE A 433 -19.54 7.33 0.66
CA PHE A 433 -19.13 6.02 1.18
C PHE A 433 -19.83 5.60 2.49
N HIS A 434 -20.89 6.30 2.91
CA HIS A 434 -21.78 5.81 3.96
C HIS A 434 -22.63 4.65 3.42
N GLU A 435 -22.69 3.52 4.13
CA GLU A 435 -23.45 2.34 3.71
C GLU A 435 -24.89 2.70 3.30
N ASN A 436 -25.28 2.27 2.09
CA ASN A 436 -26.56 2.53 1.41
C ASN A 436 -26.73 3.94 0.80
N SER A 437 -25.65 4.67 0.56
CA SER A 437 -25.76 5.92 -0.21
C SER A 437 -26.07 5.61 -1.70
N PRO A 438 -26.90 6.42 -2.38
CA PRO A 438 -27.09 6.31 -3.82
C PRO A 438 -25.78 6.35 -4.62
N TYR A 439 -24.73 6.98 -4.09
CA TYR A 439 -23.41 7.08 -4.71
C TYR A 439 -22.60 5.80 -4.58
N GLU A 440 -22.74 5.04 -3.50
CA GLU A 440 -22.13 3.71 -3.34
C GLU A 440 -22.67 2.77 -4.42
N GLN A 441 -23.98 2.81 -4.65
CA GLN A 441 -24.63 2.03 -5.70
C GLN A 441 -24.20 2.48 -7.10
N ILE A 442 -24.02 3.78 -7.33
CA ILE A 442 -23.49 4.31 -8.60
C ILE A 442 -22.03 3.91 -8.80
N CYS A 443 -21.18 3.95 -7.77
CA CYS A 443 -19.78 3.52 -7.85
C CYS A 443 -19.67 2.00 -8.06
N LYS A 444 -20.45 1.19 -7.34
CA LYS A 444 -20.57 -0.27 -7.57
C LYS A 444 -21.07 -0.56 -8.97
N ASN A 445 -22.10 0.14 -9.44
CA ASN A 445 -22.64 -0.03 -10.79
C ASN A 445 -21.69 0.49 -11.88
N THR A 446 -20.90 1.54 -11.62
CA THR A 446 -19.91 2.09 -12.57
C THR A 446 -18.69 1.17 -12.67
N ALA A 447 -18.23 0.62 -11.53
CA ALA A 447 -17.19 -0.39 -11.48
C ALA A 447 -17.64 -1.70 -12.15
N LEU A 448 -18.90 -2.11 -11.96
CA LEU A 448 -19.51 -3.26 -12.65
C LEU A 448 -19.81 -2.96 -14.13
N SER A 449 -20.08 -1.71 -14.51
CA SER A 449 -20.32 -1.29 -15.90
C SER A 449 -19.04 -1.00 -16.68
N PHE A 450 -17.85 -1.13 -16.09
CA PHE A 450 -16.62 -1.23 -16.88
C PHE A 450 -16.54 -2.54 -17.71
N LEU A 451 -17.59 -3.39 -17.63
CA LEU A 451 -17.90 -4.46 -18.57
C LEU A 451 -18.94 -4.07 -19.66
N GLY A 452 -19.38 -2.81 -19.77
CA GLY A 452 -20.27 -2.36 -20.86
C GLY A 452 -20.64 -0.86 -20.88
N GLU A 453 -20.48 -0.22 -22.05
CA GLU A 453 -20.51 1.22 -22.36
C GLU A 453 -21.75 2.08 -21.98
N PHE A 454 -22.72 1.61 -21.21
CA PHE A 454 -24.01 2.29 -21.06
C PHE A 454 -24.20 2.96 -19.69
N GLN A 455 -23.80 4.24 -19.49
CA GLN A 455 -24.41 5.15 -18.49
C GLN A 455 -23.89 6.61 -18.34
N LYS A 456 -23.18 7.20 -19.31
CA LYS A 456 -22.73 8.62 -19.21
C LYS A 456 -23.88 9.66 -19.08
N ASP A 457 -25.05 9.40 -19.69
CA ASP A 457 -26.15 10.37 -19.74
C ASP A 457 -26.99 10.44 -18.45
N GLU A 458 -27.05 9.35 -17.68
CA GLU A 458 -27.86 9.29 -16.46
C GLU A 458 -27.16 9.99 -15.28
N ALA A 459 -25.83 9.85 -15.20
CA ALA A 459 -25.00 10.62 -14.26
C ALA A 459 -25.12 12.13 -14.48
N LYS A 460 -25.16 12.58 -15.75
CA LYS A 460 -25.32 13.99 -16.10
C LYS A 460 -26.68 14.56 -15.65
N LYS A 461 -27.78 13.82 -15.83
CA LYS A 461 -29.12 14.23 -15.39
C LYS A 461 -29.24 14.37 -13.87
N GLN A 462 -28.62 13.47 -13.11
CA GLN A 462 -28.72 13.50 -11.65
C GLN A 462 -27.91 14.64 -11.03
N ALA A 463 -26.72 14.94 -11.57
CA ALA A 463 -25.91 16.06 -11.12
C ALA A 463 -26.62 17.42 -11.30
N THR A 464 -27.29 17.64 -12.43
CA THR A 464 -28.07 18.88 -12.70
C THR A 464 -29.26 19.05 -11.74
N LYS A 465 -29.92 17.95 -11.34
CA LYS A 465 -31.05 17.99 -10.40
C LYS A 465 -30.63 18.41 -8.99
N ILE A 466 -29.42 18.06 -8.57
CA ILE A 466 -28.88 18.38 -7.25
C ILE A 466 -28.46 19.85 -7.17
N LEU A 467 -27.92 20.40 -8.25
CA LEU A 467 -27.45 21.79 -8.32
C LEU A 467 -28.58 22.82 -8.21
N ASN A 468 -29.73 22.53 -8.84
CA ASN A 468 -30.90 23.40 -8.79
C ASN A 468 -31.52 23.56 -7.39
N ASN A 469 -31.05 22.80 -6.39
CA ASN A 469 -31.57 22.82 -5.03
C ASN A 469 -30.65 23.52 -4.00
N ARG A 470 -29.49 24.08 -4.37
CA ARG A 470 -28.63 24.83 -3.44
C ARG A 470 -29.06 26.30 -3.33
N LYS A 471 -29.08 26.84 -2.10
CA LYS A 471 -29.44 28.25 -1.80
C LYS A 471 -28.27 29.15 -1.40
N ASP A 472 -27.07 28.60 -1.26
CA ASP A 472 -25.91 29.33 -0.75
C ASP A 472 -24.82 29.38 -1.83
N ILE A 473 -24.71 30.52 -2.52
CA ILE A 473 -23.70 30.80 -3.54
C ILE A 473 -22.58 31.65 -2.88
N PRO A 474 -21.28 31.33 -3.07
CA PRO A 474 -20.16 32.12 -2.54
C PRO A 474 -20.16 33.56 -3.05
N THR A 475 -19.54 34.47 -2.31
CA THR A 475 -19.44 35.88 -2.70
C THR A 475 -18.33 36.11 -3.73
N THR A 476 -18.49 37.12 -4.60
CA THR A 476 -17.54 37.47 -5.69
C THR A 476 -16.09 37.68 -5.22
N THR A 477 -15.88 38.01 -3.95
CA THR A 477 -14.54 38.22 -3.35
C THR A 477 -13.84 36.90 -3.04
N GLU A 478 -14.58 35.85 -2.66
CA GLU A 478 -14.03 34.50 -2.40
C GLU A 478 -13.54 33.88 -3.71
N ILE A 479 -14.33 34.01 -4.79
CA ILE A 479 -14.03 33.44 -6.11
C ILE A 479 -12.80 34.09 -6.78
N LEU A 480 -12.58 35.39 -6.57
CA LEU A 480 -11.40 36.11 -7.07
C LEU A 480 -10.10 35.67 -6.37
N SER A 481 -10.18 35.27 -5.10
CA SER A 481 -9.04 34.71 -4.38
C SER A 481 -8.72 33.29 -4.88
N GLU A 482 -9.74 32.49 -5.16
CA GLU A 482 -9.62 31.10 -5.62
C GLU A 482 -9.08 30.97 -7.04
N THR A 483 -9.46 31.88 -7.95
CA THR A 483 -8.96 31.88 -9.34
C THR A 483 -7.47 32.24 -9.41
N LYS A 484 -7.01 33.16 -8.54
CA LYS A 484 -5.57 33.47 -8.38
C LYS A 484 -4.80 32.29 -7.83
N ILE A 485 -5.38 31.55 -6.87
CA ILE A 485 -4.77 30.35 -6.28
C ILE A 485 -4.62 29.24 -7.34
N LEU A 486 -5.69 28.92 -8.10
CA LEU A 486 -5.67 27.91 -9.17
C LEU A 486 -4.67 28.25 -10.29
N THR A 487 -4.60 29.52 -10.68
CA THR A 487 -3.63 29.98 -11.70
C THR A 487 -2.19 29.86 -11.20
N ASN A 488 -1.93 30.21 -9.94
CA ASN A 488 -0.60 30.07 -9.32
C ASN A 488 -0.18 28.61 -9.10
N ILE A 489 -1.14 27.72 -8.81
CA ILE A 489 -0.87 26.28 -8.71
C ILE A 489 -0.52 25.70 -10.07
N LEU A 490 -1.29 25.99 -11.12
CA LEU A 490 -1.03 25.50 -12.48
C LEU A 490 0.33 25.98 -13.03
N LEU A 491 0.72 27.22 -12.75
CA LEU A 491 2.01 27.76 -13.19
C LEU A 491 3.21 27.21 -12.40
N LYS A 492 2.99 26.63 -11.22
CA LYS A 492 4.04 26.01 -10.41
C LYS A 492 4.21 24.51 -10.67
N VAL A 493 3.09 23.78 -10.80
CA VAL A 493 3.06 22.34 -11.15
C VAL A 493 3.77 22.05 -12.47
N HIS A 494 3.85 23.03 -13.37
CA HIS A 494 4.44 22.88 -14.70
C HIS A 494 5.89 23.40 -14.84
N GLY A 495 6.49 23.96 -13.79
CA GLY A 495 7.87 24.47 -13.82
C GLY A 495 8.05 25.77 -14.64
N LYS A 496 9.30 26.25 -14.78
CA LYS A 496 9.60 27.50 -15.49
C LYS A 496 9.21 27.40 -16.98
N PRO A 497 8.61 28.45 -17.59
CA PRO A 497 8.13 28.46 -18.98
C PRO A 497 9.18 28.10 -20.04
N GLU A 498 10.46 28.26 -19.71
CA GLU A 498 11.61 28.02 -20.58
C GLU A 498 11.85 26.52 -20.88
N GLN A 499 11.33 25.61 -20.04
CA GLN A 499 11.55 24.15 -20.14
C GLN A 499 10.31 23.38 -20.63
N MET A 500 9.26 24.08 -21.04
CA MET A 500 7.95 23.50 -21.32
C MET A 500 7.65 23.26 -22.80
N ASP A 501 6.90 22.19 -23.07
CA ASP A 501 6.14 22.03 -24.30
C ASP A 501 5.00 23.06 -24.33
N LYS A 502 5.21 24.11 -25.11
CA LYS A 502 4.33 25.28 -25.20
C LYS A 502 2.95 24.93 -25.77
N ASP A 503 2.84 23.86 -26.56
CA ASP A 503 1.57 23.46 -27.18
C ASP A 503 0.68 22.70 -26.18
N LYS A 504 1.28 21.92 -25.27
CA LYS A 504 0.56 21.25 -24.18
C LYS A 504 0.04 22.24 -23.13
N LEU A 505 0.89 23.17 -22.66
CA LEU A 505 0.48 24.22 -21.74
C LEU A 505 -0.62 25.11 -22.34
N LYS A 506 -0.48 25.46 -23.61
CA LYS A 506 -1.48 26.22 -24.34
C LYS A 506 -2.80 25.45 -24.43
N SER A 507 -2.78 24.17 -24.78
CA SER A 507 -3.98 23.32 -24.77
C SER A 507 -4.63 23.29 -23.39
N ASP A 508 -3.87 23.11 -22.31
CA ASP A 508 -4.40 23.02 -20.94
C ASP A 508 -4.98 24.36 -20.45
N LEU A 509 -4.34 25.48 -20.78
CA LEU A 509 -4.81 26.84 -20.49
C LEU A 509 -6.02 27.25 -21.35
N GLU A 510 -6.05 26.87 -22.64
CA GLU A 510 -7.19 27.06 -23.55
C GLU A 510 -8.38 26.24 -23.08
N ASN A 511 -8.16 25.00 -22.63
CA ASN A 511 -9.17 24.13 -22.04
C ASN A 511 -9.73 24.68 -20.72
N LEU A 512 -9.00 25.53 -20.01
CA LEU A 512 -9.42 26.20 -18.77
C LEU A 512 -9.92 27.64 -18.99
N PHE A 513 -9.98 28.11 -20.24
CA PHE A 513 -10.38 29.47 -20.63
C PHE A 513 -9.60 30.59 -19.90
N LEU A 514 -8.33 30.36 -19.58
CA LEU A 514 -7.41 31.37 -19.03
C LEU A 514 -6.82 32.27 -20.13
N TYR A 515 -7.68 32.79 -21.00
CA TYR A 515 -7.31 33.64 -22.15
C TYR A 515 -6.42 34.85 -21.79
N PRO A 516 -6.59 35.54 -20.65
CA PRO A 516 -5.71 36.63 -20.26
C PRO A 516 -4.27 36.18 -19.92
N ALA A 517 -4.08 34.98 -19.38
CA ALA A 517 -2.75 34.44 -19.10
C ALA A 517 -2.01 34.03 -20.39
N LEU A 518 -2.76 33.53 -21.37
CA LEU A 518 -2.26 33.20 -22.73
C LEU A 518 -1.75 34.41 -23.51
N GLU A 519 -2.38 35.58 -23.39
CA GLU A 519 -1.92 36.84 -23.99
C GLU A 519 -0.60 37.34 -23.37
N VAL A 520 -0.45 37.16 -22.05
CA VAL A 520 0.76 37.56 -21.33
C VAL A 520 1.95 36.67 -21.69
N ILE A 521 1.75 35.35 -21.80
CA ILE A 521 2.79 34.41 -22.27
C ILE A 521 3.23 34.71 -23.72
N LYS A 522 2.31 35.16 -24.59
CA LYS A 522 2.65 35.57 -25.97
C LYS A 522 3.49 36.85 -26.03
N SER A 523 3.35 37.74 -25.04
CA SER A 523 4.03 39.04 -25.00
C SER A 523 5.50 38.99 -24.58
N GLY A 524 5.94 37.91 -23.93
CA GLY A 524 7.33 37.66 -23.58
C GLY A 524 7.93 38.60 -22.51
N ASP A 525 7.10 39.33 -21.76
CA ASP A 525 7.57 40.22 -20.67
C ASP A 525 7.35 39.56 -19.30
N ASP A 526 8.41 38.94 -18.78
CA ASP A 526 8.42 38.20 -17.50
C ASP A 526 8.47 39.09 -16.26
N SER A 527 8.71 40.40 -16.39
CA SER A 527 9.08 41.24 -15.24
C SER A 527 7.91 41.81 -14.44
N ASN A 528 6.66 41.68 -14.93
CA ASN A 528 5.47 42.26 -14.27
C ASN A 528 4.16 41.54 -14.63
N TRP A 529 4.23 40.25 -14.94
CA TRP A 529 3.11 39.48 -15.48
C TRP A 529 1.91 39.43 -14.54
N GLU A 530 2.10 39.29 -13.22
CA GLU A 530 1.01 39.28 -12.21
C GLU A 530 0.19 40.58 -12.26
N LYS A 531 0.87 41.72 -12.39
CA LYS A 531 0.26 43.05 -12.46
C LYS A 531 -0.46 43.25 -13.80
N THR A 532 0.06 42.62 -14.86
CA THR A 532 -0.50 42.69 -16.22
C THR A 532 -1.75 41.83 -16.36
N VAL A 533 -1.76 40.62 -15.79
CA VAL A 533 -2.97 39.77 -15.69
C VAL A 533 -4.03 40.48 -14.84
N ASP A 534 -3.65 41.00 -13.67
CA ASP A 534 -4.56 41.71 -12.77
C ASP A 534 -5.16 42.97 -13.43
N ASN A 535 -4.37 43.75 -14.15
CA ASN A 535 -4.84 44.92 -14.89
C ASN A 535 -5.70 44.54 -16.11
N SER A 536 -5.35 43.51 -16.86
CA SER A 536 -6.12 43.07 -18.04
C SER A 536 -7.48 42.51 -17.64
N VAL A 537 -7.54 41.74 -16.56
CA VAL A 537 -8.82 41.25 -15.99
C VAL A 537 -9.66 42.41 -15.48
N LYS A 538 -9.06 43.37 -14.77
CA LYS A 538 -9.75 44.59 -14.31
C LYS A 538 -10.28 45.43 -15.47
N GLU A 539 -9.51 45.60 -16.53
CA GLU A 539 -9.89 46.38 -17.72
C GLU A 539 -11.02 45.71 -18.50
N LEU A 540 -10.96 44.37 -18.66
CA LEU A 540 -12.01 43.59 -19.32
C LEU A 540 -13.35 43.66 -18.56
N LEU A 541 -13.29 43.53 -17.22
CA LEU A 541 -14.45 43.66 -16.34
C LEU A 541 -15.01 45.09 -16.27
N HIS A 542 -14.16 46.10 -16.47
CA HIS A 542 -14.58 47.50 -16.55
C HIS A 542 -15.26 47.82 -17.89
N LYS A 543 -14.72 47.31 -19.00
CA LYS A 543 -15.27 47.51 -20.36
C LYS A 543 -16.58 46.78 -20.60
N HIS A 544 -16.84 45.68 -19.88
CA HIS A 544 -18.03 44.88 -20.05
C HIS A 544 -18.66 44.49 -18.70
N PRO A 545 -19.39 45.41 -18.04
CA PRO A 545 -19.99 45.17 -16.72
C PRO A 545 -20.96 43.98 -16.67
N SER A 546 -21.60 43.64 -17.80
CA SER A 546 -22.48 42.49 -17.97
C SER A 546 -21.75 41.13 -17.95
N LEU A 547 -20.44 41.10 -18.17
CA LEU A 547 -19.62 39.88 -18.04
C LEU A 547 -19.39 39.51 -16.56
N LYS A 548 -19.54 40.46 -15.63
CA LYS A 548 -19.30 40.26 -14.20
C LYS A 548 -20.29 39.30 -13.54
N SER A 549 -21.47 39.09 -14.13
CA SER A 549 -22.46 38.10 -13.66
C SER A 549 -22.59 36.89 -14.58
N GLY A 550 -22.02 36.90 -15.79
CA GLY A 550 -22.14 35.79 -16.75
C GLY A 550 -20.88 34.94 -16.90
N ILE A 551 -19.69 35.55 -16.81
CA ILE A 551 -18.41 34.83 -16.82
C ILE A 551 -18.25 34.05 -15.51
N PHE A 552 -18.66 34.60 -14.37
CA PHE A 552 -18.50 33.91 -13.08
C PHE A 552 -19.43 32.71 -12.97
N THR A 553 -20.70 32.84 -13.35
CA THR A 553 -21.63 31.70 -13.42
C THR A 553 -21.18 30.69 -14.48
N GLY A 554 -20.63 31.15 -15.61
CA GLY A 554 -20.08 30.26 -16.64
C GLY A 554 -18.80 29.53 -16.22
N ILE A 555 -17.87 30.18 -15.51
CA ILE A 555 -16.65 29.57 -14.96
C ILE A 555 -16.99 28.65 -13.80
N GLU A 556 -17.95 29.02 -12.93
CA GLU A 556 -18.46 28.15 -11.87
C GLU A 556 -19.15 26.93 -12.44
N GLU A 557 -20.04 27.10 -13.42
CA GLU A 557 -20.71 25.99 -14.11
C GLU A 557 -19.71 25.11 -14.86
N LEU A 558 -18.68 25.66 -15.52
CA LEU A 558 -17.65 24.87 -16.19
C LEU A 558 -16.68 24.19 -15.22
N ALA A 559 -16.25 24.87 -14.16
CA ALA A 559 -15.37 24.30 -13.14
C ALA A 559 -16.10 23.17 -12.42
N LEU A 560 -17.38 23.38 -12.12
CA LEU A 560 -18.25 22.37 -11.55
C LEU A 560 -18.54 21.24 -12.54
N GLU A 561 -18.78 21.54 -13.82
CA GLU A 561 -18.92 20.52 -14.87
C GLU A 561 -17.62 19.71 -15.01
N LYS A 562 -16.44 20.33 -15.00
CA LYS A 562 -15.16 19.63 -15.07
C LYS A 562 -14.83 18.85 -13.80
N VAL A 563 -15.18 19.36 -12.62
CA VAL A 563 -15.09 18.63 -11.35
C VAL A 563 -16.03 17.42 -11.39
N LEU A 564 -17.27 17.60 -11.85
CA LEU A 564 -18.27 16.54 -11.94
C LEU A 564 -17.93 15.50 -13.02
N LEU A 565 -17.34 15.90 -14.15
CA LEU A 565 -16.86 15.01 -15.21
C LEU A 565 -15.55 14.31 -14.80
N GLY A 566 -14.71 14.97 -14.00
CA GLY A 566 -13.47 14.41 -13.47
C GLY A 566 -13.70 13.47 -12.30
N LEU A 567 -14.74 13.69 -11.48
CA LEU A 567 -14.97 12.92 -10.26
C LEU A 567 -15.07 11.40 -10.50
N PRO A 568 -15.79 10.87 -11.50
CA PRO A 568 -15.81 9.44 -11.80
C PRO A 568 -14.41 8.87 -12.11
N VAL A 569 -13.59 9.61 -12.87
CA VAL A 569 -12.23 9.20 -13.22
C VAL A 569 -11.34 9.21 -11.97
N LEU A 570 -11.46 10.24 -11.12
CA LEU A 570 -10.74 10.31 -9.85
C LEU A 570 -11.14 9.16 -8.92
N LEU A 571 -12.43 8.88 -8.79
CA LEU A 571 -12.93 7.77 -7.97
C LEU A 571 -12.46 6.41 -8.50
N THR A 572 -12.44 6.23 -9.83
CA THR A 572 -11.93 4.99 -10.45
C THR A 572 -10.43 4.83 -10.21
N PHE A 573 -9.66 5.92 -10.37
CA PHE A 573 -8.24 5.93 -10.03
C PHE A 573 -8.01 5.58 -8.55
N LEU A 574 -8.76 6.21 -7.65
CA LEU A 574 -8.67 5.97 -6.21
C LEU A 574 -9.05 4.53 -5.84
N PHE A 575 -10.09 3.97 -6.47
CA PHE A 575 -10.46 2.57 -6.28
C PHE A 575 -9.34 1.63 -6.75
N GLN A 576 -8.79 1.88 -7.95
CA GLN A 576 -7.66 1.12 -8.47
C GLN A 576 -6.45 1.22 -7.53
N ALA A 577 -6.14 2.42 -7.04
CA ALA A 577 -5.07 2.63 -6.07
C ALA A 577 -5.30 1.84 -4.78
N GLY A 578 -6.52 1.87 -4.23
CA GLY A 578 -6.89 1.07 -3.05
C GLY A 578 -6.72 -0.43 -3.29
N TYR A 579 -7.15 -0.93 -4.45
CA TYR A 579 -6.98 -2.34 -4.82
C TYR A 579 -5.50 -2.73 -4.93
N GLN A 580 -4.69 -1.90 -5.60
CA GLN A 580 -3.26 -2.17 -5.77
C GLN A 580 -2.48 -2.05 -4.47
N HIS A 581 -2.97 -1.25 -3.53
CA HIS A 581 -2.34 -1.04 -2.24
C HIS A 581 -2.60 -2.18 -1.26
N VAL A 582 -3.81 -2.76 -1.21
CA VAL A 582 -4.14 -3.77 -0.19
C VAL A 582 -4.42 -5.17 -0.80
N PRO A 583 -5.50 -5.41 -1.56
CA PRO A 583 -5.79 -6.71 -2.17
C PRO A 583 -4.67 -7.32 -3.02
N ALA A 584 -3.97 -6.51 -3.82
CA ALA A 584 -2.93 -7.02 -4.73
C ALA A 584 -1.77 -7.71 -3.98
N TYR A 585 -1.48 -7.29 -2.75
CA TYR A 585 -0.44 -7.90 -1.93
C TYR A 585 -0.86 -9.28 -1.39
N VAL A 586 -2.14 -9.54 -1.16
CA VAL A 586 -2.64 -10.88 -0.78
C VAL A 586 -2.32 -11.89 -1.88
N GLN A 587 -2.60 -11.52 -3.13
CA GLN A 587 -2.29 -12.34 -4.30
C GLN A 587 -0.78 -12.48 -4.49
N TYR A 588 -0.03 -11.37 -4.37
CA TYR A 588 1.43 -11.38 -4.51
C TYR A 588 2.12 -12.27 -3.48
N TYR A 589 1.62 -12.30 -2.23
CA TYR A 589 2.15 -13.16 -1.17
C TYR A 589 1.56 -14.55 -1.15
N ASN A 590 0.57 -14.82 -2.00
CA ASN A 590 -0.09 -16.11 -2.10
C ASN A 590 -0.80 -16.53 -0.79
N ILE A 591 -1.23 -15.59 0.05
CA ILE A 591 -1.73 -15.89 1.41
C ILE A 591 -3.25 -16.12 1.47
N SER A 592 -3.87 -16.57 0.38
CA SER A 592 -5.34 -16.71 0.29
C SER A 592 -5.92 -17.68 1.32
N ASP A 593 -5.28 -18.84 1.50
CA ASP A 593 -5.62 -19.83 2.53
C ASP A 593 -5.48 -19.27 3.96
N TYR A 594 -4.51 -18.38 4.20
CA TYR A 594 -4.41 -17.64 5.46
C TYR A 594 -5.52 -16.59 5.64
N MET A 595 -5.91 -15.91 4.56
CA MET A 595 -7.02 -14.96 4.58
C MET A 595 -8.35 -15.66 4.91
N ASP A 596 -8.56 -16.89 4.42
CA ASP A 596 -9.72 -17.71 4.79
C ASP A 596 -9.75 -17.97 6.30
N GLN A 597 -8.59 -18.24 6.91
CA GLN A 597 -8.51 -18.38 8.38
C GLN A 597 -8.84 -17.08 9.11
N LEU A 598 -8.39 -15.92 8.61
CA LEU A 598 -8.78 -14.63 9.22
C LEU A 598 -10.30 -14.40 9.20
N LYS A 599 -10.97 -14.83 8.12
CA LYS A 599 -12.44 -14.78 8.00
C LYS A 599 -13.13 -15.76 8.94
N GLU A 600 -12.66 -17.02 9.00
CA GLU A 600 -13.19 -18.04 9.93
C GLU A 600 -13.17 -17.55 11.40
N HIS A 601 -12.18 -16.74 11.78
CA HIS A 601 -12.03 -16.16 13.12
C HIS A 601 -12.73 -14.79 13.31
N GLY A 602 -13.48 -14.29 12.32
CA GLY A 602 -14.16 -12.99 12.39
C GLY A 602 -13.18 -11.82 12.61
N ILE A 603 -11.97 -11.93 12.07
CA ILE A 603 -10.95 -10.87 12.10
C ILE A 603 -11.08 -9.96 10.87
N VAL A 604 -11.53 -10.52 9.75
CA VAL A 604 -11.90 -9.78 8.53
C VAL A 604 -13.37 -10.08 8.25
N GLU A 605 -14.14 -9.08 7.82
CA GLU A 605 -15.54 -9.28 7.41
C GLU A 605 -15.60 -10.05 6.08
N GLU A 606 -16.73 -10.71 5.80
CA GLU A 606 -17.00 -11.24 4.46
C GLU A 606 -17.22 -10.05 3.51
N ASP A 607 -16.20 -9.73 2.69
CA ASP A 607 -16.26 -8.71 1.63
C ASP A 607 -17.44 -8.91 0.65
#